data_AF-A0A329S121-F1
#
_entry.id   AF-A0A329S121-F1
#
_cell.length_a   1.000
_cell.length_b   1.000
_cell.length_c   1.000
_cell.angle_alpha   90.00
_cell.angle_beta   90.00
_cell.angle_gamma   90.00
#
_symmetry.space_group_name_H-M   'P 1'
#
loop_
_entity.id
_entity.type
_entity.pdbx_description
1 polymer ?
#
loop_
_entity_poly.entity_id
_entity_poly.type
_entity_poly.pdbx_seq_one_letter_code
_entity_poly.pdbx_strand_id
1 'polypeptide(L)' 'MRQQRASLLFDATYKCVPVQFYQLVVIMIYDSISDLYLPVFYVLTTGKTNDIYEHLLHFVFIATKRNSS' A
#
# COMPACT_ATOMS: atom_id res chain seq x y z
N MET A 1 17.49 -18.50 2.33
CA MET A 1 16.85 -17.52 1.41
C MET A 1 16.73 -16.20 2.14
N ARG A 2 17.37 -15.12 1.67
CA ARG A 2 17.28 -13.80 2.31
C ARG A 2 15.96 -13.15 1.86
N GLN A 3 14.95 -13.12 2.71
CA GLN A 3 13.77 -12.26 2.49
C GLN A 3 14.28 -10.81 2.39
N GLN A 4 14.15 -10.20 1.22
CA GLN A 4 14.30 -8.75 1.12
C GLN A 4 13.14 -8.14 1.90
N ARG A 5 13.47 -7.48 3.01
CA ARG A 5 12.49 -6.81 3.86
C ARG A 5 12.19 -5.47 3.20
N ALA A 6 11.05 -5.35 2.54
CA ALA A 6 10.57 -4.07 2.02
C ALA A 6 10.00 -3.24 3.17
N SER A 7 10.43 -2.00 3.30
CA SER A 7 9.83 -1.04 4.24
C SER A 7 8.66 -0.36 3.55
N LEU A 8 7.48 -0.46 4.16
CA LEU A 8 6.23 0.09 3.65
C LEU A 8 5.72 1.19 4.59
N LEU A 9 5.17 2.25 4.01
CA LEU A 9 4.47 3.30 4.74
C LEU A 9 3.04 3.43 4.20
N PHE A 10 2.07 3.52 5.10
CA PHE A 10 0.66 3.66 4.78
C PHE A 10 0.19 5.04 5.20
N ASP A 11 -0.31 5.81 4.24
CA ASP A 11 -0.99 7.07 4.49
C ASP A 11 -2.48 6.94 4.13
N ALA A 12 -3.34 6.91 5.14
CA ALA A 12 -4.79 6.82 5.02
C ALA A 12 -5.51 8.10 5.49
N THR A 13 -4.81 9.24 5.48
CA THR A 13 -5.34 10.52 6.00
C THR A 13 -6.31 11.21 5.04
N TYR A 14 -6.27 10.88 3.74
CA TYR A 14 -7.08 11.52 2.71
C TYR A 14 -8.55 11.11 2.76
N LYS A 15 -9.42 12.09 3.04
CA LYS A 15 -10.89 11.92 3.08
C LYS A 15 -11.62 12.57 1.90
N CYS A 16 -10.93 13.39 1.09
CA CYS A 16 -11.49 13.99 -0.12
C CYS A 16 -11.55 12.93 -1.23
N VAL A 17 -12.61 12.13 -1.23
CA VAL A 17 -12.82 11.04 -2.19
C VAL A 17 -14.23 11.11 -2.79
N PRO A 18 -14.49 10.44 -3.93
CA PRO A 18 -15.84 10.36 -4.48
C PRO A 18 -16.82 9.73 -3.48
N VAL A 19 -18.11 10.09 -3.59
CA VAL A 19 -19.17 9.76 -2.62
C VAL A 19 -19.26 8.26 -2.26
N GLN A 20 -18.87 7.37 -3.18
CA GLN A 20 -18.93 5.92 -2.98
C GLN A 20 -17.78 5.36 -2.13
N PHE A 21 -16.81 6.19 -1.75
CA PHE A 21 -15.60 5.80 -1.03
C PHE A 21 -15.46 6.54 0.29
N TYR A 22 -14.71 5.96 1.22
CA TYR A 22 -14.53 6.46 2.58
C TYR A 22 -13.16 7.12 2.80
N GLN A 23 -12.15 6.72 2.03
CA GLN A 23 -10.79 7.27 2.09
C GLN A 23 -9.96 6.82 0.89
N LEU A 24 -8.90 7.59 0.64
CA LEU A 24 -7.79 7.20 -0.23
C LEU A 24 -6.63 6.75 0.67
N VAL A 25 -6.18 5.52 0.47
CA VAL A 25 -4.97 4.97 1.10
C VAL A 25 -3.84 5.02 0.08
N VAL A 26 -2.78 5.72 0.41
CA VAL A 26 -1.53 5.77 -0.36
C VAL A 26 -0.52 4.86 0.32
N ILE A 27 0.02 3.90 -0.43
CA ILE A 27 1.02 2.95 0.07
C ILE A 27 2.33 3.28 -0.61
N MET A 28 3.32 3.62 0.21
CA MET A 28 4.65 4.00 -0.21
C MET A 28 5.64 2.87 0.07
N ILE A 29 6.58 2.70 -0.84
CA ILE A 29 7.70 1.76 -0.71
C ILE A 29 8.97 2.58 -0.55
N TYR A 30 9.80 2.19 0.41
CA TYR A 30 11.13 2.79 0.55
C TYR A 30 12.04 2.38 -0.60
N ASP A 31 12.50 3.36 -1.36
CA ASP A 31 13.54 3.22 -2.37
C ASP A 31 14.89 3.63 -1.80
N SER A 32 15.80 2.65 -1.67
CA SER A 32 17.13 2.88 -1.12
C SER A 32 18.04 3.68 -2.04
N ILE A 33 17.72 3.79 -3.34
CA ILE A 33 18.54 4.56 -4.30
C ILE A 33 18.33 6.06 -4.07
N SER A 34 17.07 6.48 -3.95
CA SER A 34 16.71 7.87 -3.67
C SER A 34 16.68 8.22 -2.19
N ASP A 35 16.74 7.23 -1.28
CA ASP A 35 16.57 7.37 0.17
C ASP A 35 15.21 8.02 0.54
N LEU A 36 14.16 7.63 -0.18
CA LEU A 36 12.82 8.21 -0.04
C LEU A 36 11.73 7.13 -0.05
N TYR A 37 10.61 7.47 0.58
CA TYR A 37 9.36 6.72 0.42
C TYR A 37 8.63 7.20 -0.83
N LEU A 38 8.57 6.34 -1.85
CA LEU A 38 7.89 6.65 -3.10
C LEU A 38 6.47 6.08 -3.07
N PRO A 39 5.43 6.86 -3.43
CA PRO A 39 4.06 6.34 -3.48
C PRO A 39 3.88 5.41 -4.67
N VAL A 40 3.49 4.17 -4.40
CA VAL A 40 3.36 3.09 -5.40
C VAL A 40 1.92 2.69 -5.63
N PHE A 41 1.13 2.56 -4.56
CA PHE A 41 -0.29 2.20 -4.67
C PHE A 41 -1.19 3.32 -4.17
N TYR A 42 -2.25 3.60 -4.93
CA TYR A 42 -3.30 4.55 -4.58
C TYR A 42 -4.61 3.79 -4.58
N VAL A 43 -5.21 3.62 -3.40
CA VAL A 43 -6.37 2.75 -3.25
C VAL A 43 -7.53 3.49 -2.60
N LEU A 44 -8.63 3.59 -3.34
CA LEU A 44 -9.91 4.05 -2.80
C LEU A 44 -10.57 2.91 -2.04
N THR A 45 -10.84 3.11 -0.75
CA THR A 45 -11.52 2.10 0.06
C THR A 45 -12.99 2.44 0.25
N THR A 46 -13.85 1.43 0.19
CA THR A 46 -15.29 1.54 0.43
C THR A 46 -15.66 1.43 1.92
N GLY A 47 -14.66 1.39 2.79
CA GLY A 47 -14.82 1.33 4.25
C GLY A 47 -13.48 1.46 4.96
N LYS A 48 -13.52 1.37 6.31
CA LYS A 48 -12.35 1.53 7.20
C LYS A 48 -12.20 0.37 8.19
N THR A 49 -12.58 -0.83 7.79
CA THR A 49 -12.53 -2.03 8.62
C THR A 49 -11.15 -2.69 8.55
N ASN A 50 -10.79 -3.48 9.56
CA ASN A 50 -9.54 -4.25 9.55
C ASN A 50 -9.45 -5.17 8.34
N ASP A 51 -10.54 -5.86 7.98
CA ASP A 51 -10.58 -6.75 6.82
C ASP A 51 -10.19 -6.04 5.51
N ILE A 52 -10.61 -4.78 5.35
CA ILE A 52 -10.22 -3.97 4.18
C ILE A 52 -8.71 -3.72 4.20
N TYR A 53 -8.14 -3.31 5.33
CA TYR A 53 -6.70 -3.06 5.42
C TYR A 53 -5.85 -4.32 5.27
N GLU A 54 -6.30 -5.45 5.83
CA GLU A 54 -5.65 -6.75 5.63
C GLU A 54 -5.69 -7.18 4.16
N HIS A 55 -6.81 -6.95 3.49
CA HIS A 55 -6.93 -7.22 2.06
C HIS A 55 -5.97 -6.35 1.23
N LEU A 56 -5.83 -5.06 1.56
CA LEU A 56 -4.84 -4.18 0.92
C LEU A 56 -3.41 -4.69 1.12
N LEU A 57 -3.04 -5.05 2.35
CA LEU A 57 -1.72 -5.60 2.68
C LEU A 57 -1.42 -6.87 1.91
N HIS A 58 -2.40 -7.77 1.81
CA HIS A 58 -2.27 -9.00 1.03
C HIS A 58 -2.06 -8.70 -0.46
N PHE A 59 -2.75 -7.71 -1.01
CA PHE A 59 -2.57 -7.29 -2.41
C PHE A 59 -1.16 -6.75 -2.66
N VAL A 60 -0.67 -5.87 -1.78
CA VAL A 60 0.71 -5.34 -1.87
C VAL A 60 1.73 -6.45 -1.75
N PHE A 61 1.53 -7.40 -0.84
CA PHE A 61 2.42 -8.54 -0.67
C PHE A 61 2.52 -9.38 -1.96
N ILE A 62 1.39 -9.67 -2.60
CA ILE A 62 1.37 -10.40 -3.88
C ILE A 62 2.08 -9.58 -4.97
N ALA A 63 1.77 -8.29 -5.08
CA ALA A 63 2.33 -7.43 -6.13
C ALA A 63 3.85 -7.21 -5.99
N THR A 64 4.36 -7.24 -4.76
CA THR A 64 5.80 -7.05 -4.45
C THR A 64 6.57 -8.37 -4.41
N LYS A 65 5.88 -9.51 -4.41
CA LYS A 65 6.51 -10.82 -4.51
C LYS A 65 7.13 -10.96 -5.90
N ARG A 66 8.46 -10.95 -5.98
CA ARG A 66 9.18 -11.25 -7.23
C ARG A 66 8.70 -12.59 -7.78
N ASN A 67 8.24 -12.58 -9.03
CA ASN A 67 8.17 -13.79 -9.84
C ASN A 67 9.62 -14.25 -10.07
N SER A 68 10.05 -15.26 -9.33
CA SER A 68 11.27 -16.00 -9.66
C SER A 68 10.97 -16.82 -10.91
N SER A 69 11.16 -16.22 -12.08
CA SER A 69 11.29 -16.93 -13.37
C SER A 69 12.74 -17.28 -13.62
#